data_AF-A0A558GR42-F1
#
_entry.id   AF-A0A558GR42-F1
#
_cell.length_a   1.000
_cell.length_b   1.000
_cell.length_c   1.000
_cell.angle_alpha   90.00
_cell.angle_beta   90.00
_cell.angle_gamma   90.00
#
_symmetry.space_group_name_H-M   'P 1'
#
loop_
_entity.id
_entity.type
_entity.pdbx_description
1 polymer ?
#
loop_
_entity_poly.entity_id
_entity_poly.type
_entity_poly.pdbx_seq_one_letter_code
_entity_poly.pdbx_strand_id
1 'polypeptide(L)'
;MRRAPLPDHLATGSFSVHASDKAGVTRSRTRAKDLLLVSRGIRVPAASDASGAAALRAYTDLDDSSILVSLSAARIWGIPVPARHSGDWRIHLARRRGFSFPRRVNVAGHLFTLLPEETVEYDGVRVTSPARTWLDLAALWTVEDLVVAGDHLVCSHGPDFPVPKEALCSIEELKHTVGSHPGMRGVRTARAALELIRVGADSAPESRMRLALVNANLPEPVLNHAIRNQFGHAVLWPDAAYLEHRVSLQYDGHHHGGAEQHLRDIERQEKSLALGWLEVRISKHDLEGERPAVVHKVRRALQSRGWRAR
;
A
#
# COMPACT_ATOMS: atom_id res chain seq x y z
N MET A 1 6.44 36.03 -26.89
CA MET A 1 7.76 35.83 -26.23
C MET A 1 7.94 34.37 -25.87
N ARG A 2 9.02 33.75 -26.32
CA ARG A 2 9.41 32.38 -25.94
C ARG A 2 9.82 32.41 -24.46
N ARG A 3 9.18 31.59 -23.62
CA ARG A 3 9.47 31.56 -22.18
C ARG A 3 10.81 30.85 -21.96
N ALA A 4 11.59 31.32 -20.98
CA ALA A 4 12.79 30.59 -20.58
C ALA A 4 12.39 29.21 -20.03
N PRO A 5 13.08 28.13 -20.43
CA PRO A 5 12.83 26.80 -19.88
C PRO A 5 13.11 26.79 -18.37
N LEU A 6 12.42 25.90 -17.63
CA LEU A 6 12.78 25.63 -16.25
C LEU A 6 14.01 24.72 -16.22
N PRO A 7 14.87 24.82 -15.20
CA PRO A 7 15.84 23.78 -14.90
C PRO A 7 15.14 22.42 -14.73
N ASP A 8 15.77 21.34 -15.22
CA ASP A 8 15.15 20.02 -15.29
C ASP A 8 14.60 19.53 -13.94
N HIS A 9 15.34 19.74 -12.85
CA HIS A 9 14.92 19.33 -11.50
C HIS A 9 13.66 20.07 -11.00
N LEU A 10 13.30 21.22 -11.56
CA LEU A 10 12.06 21.95 -11.25
C LEU A 10 10.92 21.63 -12.24
N ALA A 11 11.23 20.95 -13.36
CA ALA A 11 10.24 20.55 -14.35
C ALA A 11 9.57 19.21 -14.01
N THR A 12 10.20 18.38 -13.16
CA THR A 12 9.76 17.01 -12.84
C THR A 12 8.74 16.92 -11.69
N GLY A 13 8.24 18.04 -11.17
CA GLY A 13 7.23 18.00 -10.11
C GLY A 13 6.96 19.36 -9.47
N SER A 14 6.45 19.30 -8.24
CA SER A 14 6.24 20.53 -7.47
C SER A 14 7.57 21.12 -7.03
N PHE A 15 7.68 22.45 -7.06
CA PHE A 15 8.83 23.16 -6.52
C PHE A 15 8.44 24.39 -5.72
N SER A 16 9.27 24.75 -4.74
CA SER A 16 9.10 25.96 -3.97
C SER A 16 9.71 27.17 -4.69
N VAL A 17 9.19 28.36 -4.42
CA VAL A 17 9.80 29.60 -4.92
C VAL A 17 11.24 29.76 -4.39
N HIS A 18 11.52 29.27 -3.18
CA HIS A 18 12.87 29.24 -2.61
C HIS A 18 13.83 28.35 -3.43
N ALA A 19 13.39 27.15 -3.81
CA ALA A 19 14.16 26.28 -4.71
C ALA A 19 14.40 26.95 -6.07
N SER A 20 13.39 27.66 -6.60
CA SER A 20 13.54 28.39 -7.85
C SER A 20 14.54 29.56 -7.75
N ASP A 21 14.58 30.27 -6.62
CA ASP A 21 15.56 31.34 -6.40
C ASP A 21 16.99 30.77 -6.34
N LYS A 22 17.19 29.65 -5.63
CA LYS A 22 18.48 28.93 -5.58
C LYS A 22 18.93 28.47 -6.98
N ALA A 23 17.99 28.11 -7.84
CA ALA A 23 18.25 27.69 -9.21
C ALA A 23 18.36 28.86 -10.21
N GLY A 24 18.37 30.12 -9.75
CA GLY A 24 18.51 31.30 -10.61
C GLY A 24 17.26 31.61 -11.46
N VAL A 25 16.10 31.04 -11.12
CA VAL A 25 14.85 31.27 -11.86
C VAL A 25 14.27 32.64 -11.49
N THR A 26 14.02 33.47 -12.50
CA THR A 26 13.48 34.82 -12.27
C THR A 26 12.04 34.80 -11.72
N ARG A 27 11.66 35.83 -10.97
CA ARG A 27 10.27 35.97 -10.46
C ARG A 27 9.22 36.15 -11.56
N SER A 28 9.62 36.67 -12.73
CA SER A 28 8.74 36.69 -13.91
C SER A 28 8.43 35.28 -14.39
N ARG A 29 9.45 34.40 -14.43
CA ARG A 29 9.28 33.01 -14.85
C ARG A 29 8.38 32.21 -13.91
N THR A 30 8.48 32.41 -12.59
CA THR A 30 7.63 31.71 -11.58
C THR A 30 6.17 32.19 -11.56
N ARG A 31 5.84 33.25 -12.29
CA ARG A 31 4.48 33.78 -12.47
C ARG A 31 3.87 33.47 -13.85
N ALA A 32 4.61 32.75 -14.69
CA ALA A 32 4.11 32.41 -16.02
C ALA A 32 2.92 31.43 -15.97
N LYS A 33 2.05 31.51 -16.98
CA LYS A 33 0.77 30.79 -17.03
C LYS A 33 0.88 29.26 -17.16
N ASP A 34 2.06 28.74 -17.50
CA ASP A 34 2.35 27.31 -17.54
C ASP A 34 2.75 26.74 -16.17
N LEU A 35 2.69 27.55 -15.10
CA LEU A 35 2.92 27.12 -13.73
C LEU A 35 1.65 27.34 -12.91
N LEU A 36 1.12 26.25 -12.36
CA LEU A 36 -0.02 26.28 -11.46
C LEU A 36 0.42 26.70 -10.06
N LEU A 37 -0.32 27.63 -9.44
CA LEU A 37 -0.19 28.01 -8.04
C LEU A 37 -1.10 27.10 -7.20
N VAL A 38 -0.53 26.03 -6.64
CA VAL A 38 -1.30 25.07 -5.81
C VAL A 38 -1.35 25.46 -4.33
N SER A 39 -0.36 26.21 -3.86
CA SER A 39 -0.32 26.79 -2.51
C SER A 39 0.64 27.97 -2.48
N ARG A 40 0.59 28.80 -1.43
CA ARG A 40 1.47 29.96 -1.29
C ARG A 40 2.94 29.53 -1.37
N GLY A 41 3.64 30.04 -2.39
CA GLY A 41 5.07 29.76 -2.62
C GLY A 41 5.37 28.41 -3.28
N ILE A 42 4.36 27.67 -3.74
CA ILE A 42 4.52 26.39 -4.46
C ILE A 42 4.06 26.55 -5.90
N ARG A 43 4.82 25.97 -6.82
CA ARG A 43 4.50 25.89 -8.25
C ARG A 43 4.51 24.44 -8.71
N VAL A 44 3.66 24.15 -9.69
CA VAL A 44 3.66 22.87 -10.42
C VAL A 44 3.59 23.20 -11.91
N PRO A 45 4.51 22.69 -12.75
CA PRO A 45 4.38 22.84 -14.19
C PRO A 45 3.06 22.21 -14.68
N ALA A 46 2.27 22.96 -15.45
CA ALA A 46 0.93 22.53 -15.88
C ALA A 46 0.95 21.29 -16.79
N ALA A 47 2.08 21.06 -17.47
CA ALA A 47 2.30 19.88 -18.31
C ALA A 47 2.96 18.72 -17.55
N SER A 48 3.21 18.86 -16.25
CA SER A 48 3.80 17.79 -15.44
C SER A 48 2.78 16.70 -15.19
N ASP A 49 3.20 15.45 -15.40
CA ASP A 49 2.53 14.21 -15.01
C ASP A 49 2.96 13.73 -13.61
N ALA A 50 3.68 14.58 -12.86
CA ALA A 50 4.18 14.23 -11.54
C ALA A 50 3.04 13.83 -10.59
N SER A 51 3.24 12.69 -9.94
CA SER A 51 2.35 12.13 -8.94
C SER A 51 3.14 11.74 -7.69
N GLY A 52 2.47 11.23 -6.66
CA GLY A 52 3.14 10.73 -5.44
C GLY A 52 4.06 11.77 -4.79
N ALA A 53 5.30 11.36 -4.51
CA ALA A 53 6.30 12.18 -3.82
C ALA A 53 6.69 13.42 -4.65
N ALA A 54 6.91 13.25 -5.95
CA ALA A 54 7.26 14.34 -6.88
C ALA A 54 6.26 15.52 -6.85
N ALA A 55 4.97 15.22 -6.75
CA ALA A 55 3.91 16.22 -6.64
C ALA A 55 3.89 16.96 -5.29
N LEU A 56 4.60 16.46 -4.28
CA LEU A 56 4.58 16.96 -2.90
C LEU A 56 5.91 17.54 -2.41
N ARG A 57 7.03 17.38 -3.14
CA ARG A 57 8.39 17.90 -2.77
C ARG A 57 8.40 19.32 -2.24
N ALA A 58 7.69 20.23 -2.91
CA ALA A 58 7.66 21.62 -2.50
C ALA A 58 7.08 21.86 -1.09
N TYR A 59 6.24 20.96 -0.58
CA TYR A 59 5.66 21.09 0.76
C TYR A 59 6.69 20.79 1.87
N THR A 60 7.61 19.87 1.61
CA THR A 60 8.71 19.56 2.53
C THR A 60 9.90 20.49 2.33
N ASP A 61 10.13 21.01 1.11
CA ASP A 61 11.25 21.92 0.82
C ASP A 61 11.07 23.35 1.35
N LEU A 62 9.83 23.76 1.61
CA LEU A 62 9.55 25.12 2.09
C LEU A 62 10.05 25.38 3.51
N ASP A 63 10.27 24.32 4.28
CA ASP A 63 10.63 24.39 5.68
C ASP A 63 11.19 23.05 6.15
N ASP A 64 12.43 23.06 6.63
CA ASP A 64 13.22 21.92 7.09
C ASP A 64 12.62 21.18 8.30
N SER A 65 11.45 21.60 8.82
CA SER A 65 10.70 20.90 9.87
C SER A 65 9.43 20.17 9.39
N SER A 66 9.00 20.38 8.14
CA SER A 66 7.76 19.82 7.59
C SER A 66 7.94 18.39 7.04
N ILE A 67 7.08 17.46 7.48
CA ILE A 67 7.16 16.02 7.18
C ILE A 67 5.79 15.54 6.69
N LEU A 68 5.75 14.78 5.60
CA LEU A 68 4.51 14.14 5.11
C LEU A 68 4.15 12.94 5.99
N VAL A 69 2.88 12.85 6.39
CA VAL A 69 2.40 11.85 7.37
C VAL A 69 1.06 11.25 6.96
N SER A 70 0.57 10.26 7.71
CA SER A 70 -0.81 9.76 7.62
C SER A 70 -1.22 9.40 6.18
N LEU A 71 -2.39 9.85 5.68
CA LEU A 71 -2.88 9.50 4.34
C LEU A 71 -1.98 9.98 3.20
N SER A 72 -1.19 11.04 3.38
CA SER A 72 -0.21 11.46 2.36
C SER A 72 0.98 10.51 2.30
N ALA A 73 1.52 10.14 3.46
CA ALA A 73 2.58 9.13 3.54
C ALA A 73 2.08 7.75 3.07
N ALA A 74 0.87 7.36 3.43
CA ALA A 74 0.26 6.09 3.00
C ALA A 74 0.22 5.98 1.47
N ARG A 75 -0.16 7.05 0.78
CA ARG A 75 -0.18 7.11 -0.69
C ARG A 75 1.22 7.06 -1.30
N ILE A 76 2.22 7.69 -0.66
CA ILE A 76 3.62 7.60 -1.10
C ILE A 76 4.13 6.16 -1.01
N TRP A 77 3.81 5.46 0.09
CA TRP A 77 4.17 4.06 0.29
C TRP A 77 3.27 3.06 -0.45
N GLY A 78 2.32 3.55 -1.25
CA GLY A 78 1.38 2.71 -2.01
C GLY A 78 0.42 1.89 -1.14
N ILE A 79 0.28 2.21 0.15
CA ILE A 79 -0.61 1.49 1.08
C ILE A 79 -2.06 1.57 0.56
N PRO A 80 -2.78 0.44 0.44
CA PRO A 80 -4.18 0.44 0.02
C PRO A 80 -5.05 1.24 0.98
N VAL A 81 -5.51 2.42 0.55
CA VAL A 81 -6.35 3.31 1.37
C VAL A 81 -7.82 2.82 1.32
N PRO A 82 -8.48 2.58 2.48
CA PRO A 82 -9.88 2.17 2.50
C PRO A 82 -10.80 3.19 1.83
N ALA A 83 -11.84 2.72 1.14
CA ALA A 83 -12.75 3.55 0.33
C ALA A 83 -13.29 4.79 1.07
N ARG A 84 -13.64 4.64 2.36
CA ARG A 84 -14.12 5.74 3.22
C ARG A 84 -13.12 6.88 3.43
N HIS A 85 -11.83 6.63 3.18
CA HIS A 85 -10.75 7.62 3.28
C HIS A 85 -10.20 8.02 1.92
N SER A 86 -10.55 7.33 0.83
CA SER A 86 -10.05 7.61 -0.52
C SER A 86 -10.40 9.00 -1.02
N GLY A 87 -11.52 9.58 -0.56
CA GLY A 87 -11.97 10.93 -0.92
C GLY A 87 -11.22 12.08 -0.24
N ASP A 88 -10.38 11.82 0.77
CA ASP A 88 -9.61 12.87 1.45
C ASP A 88 -8.31 13.18 0.69
N TRP A 89 -8.36 14.18 -0.19
CA TRP A 89 -7.23 14.63 -1.02
C TRP A 89 -6.39 15.75 -0.39
N ARG A 90 -6.61 16.05 0.89
CA ARG A 90 -5.77 17.01 1.60
C ARG A 90 -4.36 16.44 1.77
N ILE A 91 -3.40 17.35 1.83
CA ILE A 91 -1.99 17.00 2.09
C ILE A 91 -1.80 16.97 3.60
N HIS A 92 -1.52 15.79 4.15
CA HIS A 92 -1.24 15.60 5.57
C HIS A 92 0.23 15.92 5.83
N LEU A 93 0.45 17.05 6.50
CA LEU A 93 1.78 17.58 6.80
C LEU A 93 1.91 17.78 8.31
N ALA A 94 2.96 17.22 8.90
CA ALA A 94 3.27 17.38 10.31
C ALA A 94 4.53 18.22 10.50
N ARG A 95 4.63 18.80 11.69
CA ARG A 95 5.90 19.25 12.29
C ARG A 95 6.07 18.56 13.64
N ARG A 96 7.30 18.56 14.16
CA ARG A 96 7.57 18.06 15.52
C ARG A 96 6.85 18.92 16.57
N ARG A 97 6.44 18.32 17.70
CA ARG A 97 5.93 19.10 18.84
C ARG A 97 6.96 20.15 19.28
N GLY A 98 6.47 21.35 19.60
CA GLY A 98 7.30 22.53 19.86
C GLY A 98 7.29 23.54 18.70
N PHE A 99 6.89 23.12 17.50
CA PHE A 99 6.61 24.01 16.37
C PHE A 99 5.12 24.37 16.27
N SER A 100 4.81 25.38 15.45
CA SER A 100 3.42 25.70 15.07
C SER A 100 2.91 24.76 13.99
N PHE A 101 1.61 24.44 14.02
CA PHE A 101 0.94 23.65 13.00
C PHE A 101 1.20 24.20 11.59
N PRO A 102 1.45 23.34 10.59
CA PRO A 102 1.42 23.77 9.19
C PRO A 102 0.03 24.31 8.82
N ARG A 103 -0.02 25.54 8.29
CA ARG A 103 -1.26 26.20 7.87
C ARG A 103 -1.18 26.65 6.42
N ARG A 104 -1.85 25.91 5.53
CA ARG A 104 -1.89 26.16 4.09
C ARG A 104 -3.22 25.69 3.50
N VAL A 105 -3.57 26.25 2.34
CA VAL A 105 -4.70 25.75 1.54
C VAL A 105 -4.47 24.28 1.20
N ASN A 106 -5.51 23.46 1.30
CA ASN A 106 -5.50 22.02 1.05
C ASN A 106 -4.49 21.20 1.91
N VAL A 107 -4.07 21.73 3.07
CA VAL A 107 -3.20 21.01 4.01
C VAL A 107 -3.95 20.69 5.30
N ALA A 108 -3.93 19.41 5.69
CA ALA A 108 -4.25 18.98 7.03
C ALA A 108 -2.96 19.01 7.88
N GLY A 109 -2.84 20.03 8.73
CA GLY A 109 -1.67 20.24 9.58
C GLY A 109 -1.73 19.43 10.87
N HIS A 110 -0.63 18.77 11.23
CA HIS A 110 -0.51 17.95 12.44
C HIS A 110 0.73 18.33 13.28
N LEU A 111 0.73 17.95 14.56
CA LEU A 111 1.90 18.01 15.44
C LEU A 111 2.21 16.64 16.01
N PHE A 112 3.36 16.08 15.65
CA PHE A 112 3.74 14.72 16.01
C PHE A 112 4.95 14.71 16.94
N THR A 113 5.00 13.72 17.83
CA THR A 113 6.26 13.30 18.44
C THR A 113 6.83 12.21 17.55
N LEU A 114 8.02 12.44 16.99
CA LEU A 114 8.73 11.55 16.08
C LEU A 114 10.12 11.29 16.62
N LEU A 115 10.51 10.02 16.64
CA LEU A 115 11.88 9.60 16.83
C LEU A 115 12.69 9.90 15.54
N PRO A 116 14.01 10.12 15.63
CA PRO A 116 14.83 10.44 14.46
C PRO A 116 14.69 9.46 13.29
N GLU A 117 14.67 8.16 13.58
CA GLU A 117 14.57 7.05 12.62
C GLU A 117 13.19 6.92 11.96
N GLU A 118 12.18 7.64 12.45
CA GLU A 118 10.81 7.56 11.94
C GLU A 118 10.54 8.52 10.79
N THR A 119 11.54 9.31 10.40
CA THR A 119 11.49 10.21 9.25
C THR A 119 12.54 9.80 8.25
N VAL A 120 12.14 9.64 6.99
CA VAL A 120 13.02 9.24 5.90
C VAL A 120 12.90 10.24 4.73
N GLU A 121 13.95 10.32 3.92
CA GLU A 121 13.92 10.95 2.61
C GLU A 121 13.54 9.90 1.57
N TYR A 122 12.48 10.15 0.80
CA TYR A 122 12.02 9.25 -0.27
C TYR A 122 11.64 10.06 -1.50
N ASP A 123 12.28 9.82 -2.64
CA ASP A 123 12.04 10.55 -3.90
C ASP A 123 11.96 12.10 -3.74
N GLY A 124 12.86 12.62 -2.90
CA GLY A 124 13.00 14.06 -2.63
C GLY A 124 11.95 14.64 -1.67
N VAL A 125 11.24 13.82 -0.89
CA VAL A 125 10.35 14.29 0.18
C VAL A 125 10.70 13.68 1.53
N ARG A 126 10.55 14.49 2.58
CA ARG A 126 10.55 14.01 3.96
C ARG A 126 9.21 13.43 4.32
N VAL A 127 9.19 12.16 4.70
CA VAL A 127 7.98 11.39 4.99
C VAL A 127 8.22 10.49 6.19
N THR A 128 7.16 10.14 6.92
CA THR A 128 7.26 9.10 7.95
C THR A 128 7.69 7.77 7.34
N SER A 129 8.53 7.01 8.04
CA SER A 129 8.92 5.65 7.60
C SER A 129 7.68 4.78 7.36
N PRO A 130 7.78 3.68 6.58
CA PRO A 130 6.63 2.80 6.34
C PRO A 130 5.97 2.31 7.63
N ALA A 131 6.79 1.83 8.59
CA ALA A 131 6.31 1.36 9.88
C ALA A 131 5.66 2.46 10.72
N ARG A 132 6.24 3.67 10.73
CA ARG A 132 5.64 4.81 11.43
C ARG A 132 4.33 5.25 10.79
N THR A 133 4.29 5.31 9.46
CA THR A 133 3.09 5.65 8.70
C THR A 133 1.95 4.69 9.03
N TRP A 134 2.23 3.39 9.05
CA TRP A 134 1.26 2.37 9.44
C TRP A 134 0.71 2.59 10.84
N LEU A 135 1.57 2.90 11.81
CA LEU A 135 1.14 3.21 13.18
C LEU A 135 0.29 4.50 13.25
N ASP A 136 0.64 5.55 12.50
CA ASP A 136 -0.12 6.81 12.47
C ASP A 136 -1.56 6.60 11.97
N LEU A 137 -1.78 5.60 11.10
CA LEU A 137 -3.11 5.24 10.58
C LEU A 137 -3.95 4.48 11.61
N ALA A 138 -3.35 3.93 12.67
CA ALA A 138 -4.06 3.10 13.64
C ALA A 138 -5.11 3.84 14.46
N ALA A 139 -5.02 5.17 14.54
CA ALA A 139 -6.04 6.02 15.15
C ALA A 139 -7.29 6.22 14.28
N LEU A 140 -7.19 5.92 12.98
CA LEU A 140 -8.20 6.21 11.96
C LEU A 140 -8.84 4.94 11.40
N TRP A 141 -8.10 3.83 11.36
CA TRP A 141 -8.48 2.63 10.64
C TRP A 141 -8.90 1.48 11.57
N THR A 142 -9.64 0.53 11.03
CA THR A 142 -10.02 -0.70 11.74
C THR A 142 -8.83 -1.65 11.84
N VAL A 143 -8.94 -2.70 12.66
CA VAL A 143 -7.92 -3.76 12.72
C VAL A 143 -7.72 -4.38 11.33
N GLU A 144 -8.80 -4.72 10.63
CA GLU A 144 -8.73 -5.33 9.29
C GLU A 144 -8.00 -4.44 8.28
N ASP A 145 -8.31 -3.14 8.23
CA ASP A 145 -7.63 -2.23 7.30
C ASP A 145 -6.15 -2.02 7.66
N LEU A 146 -5.81 -2.07 8.96
CA LEU A 146 -4.39 -2.08 9.36
C LEU A 146 -3.70 -3.39 9.00
N VAL A 147 -4.38 -4.53 9.05
CA VAL A 147 -3.79 -5.79 8.58
C VAL A 147 -3.52 -5.71 7.08
N VAL A 148 -4.49 -5.24 6.28
CA VAL A 148 -4.30 -5.00 4.84
C VAL A 148 -3.09 -4.08 4.59
N ALA A 149 -2.98 -2.99 5.34
CA ALA A 149 -1.87 -2.05 5.22
C ALA A 149 -0.53 -2.69 5.62
N GLY A 150 -0.53 -3.47 6.71
CA GLY A 150 0.67 -4.14 7.22
C GLY A 150 1.14 -5.23 6.28
N ASP A 151 0.23 -6.10 5.82
CA ASP A 151 0.48 -7.13 4.82
C ASP A 151 1.13 -6.53 3.56
N HIS A 152 0.59 -5.41 3.04
CA HIS A 152 1.18 -4.69 1.91
C HIS A 152 2.63 -4.24 2.17
N LEU A 153 2.91 -3.70 3.36
CA LEU A 153 4.25 -3.21 3.70
C LEU A 153 5.27 -4.34 3.88
N VAL A 154 4.85 -5.48 4.44
CA VAL A 154 5.74 -6.63 4.71
C VAL A 154 5.79 -7.63 3.56
N CYS A 155 4.97 -7.42 2.52
CA CYS A 155 4.88 -8.32 1.39
C CYS A 155 6.22 -8.39 0.66
N SER A 156 6.77 -9.61 0.58
CA SER A 156 7.96 -9.91 -0.19
C SER A 156 7.79 -11.23 -0.91
N HIS A 157 8.47 -11.37 -2.04
CA HIS A 157 8.44 -12.58 -2.87
C HIS A 157 9.79 -13.27 -2.88
N GLY A 158 9.76 -14.61 -2.87
CA GLY A 158 10.94 -15.42 -3.09
C GLY A 158 11.44 -15.37 -4.54
N PRO A 159 12.63 -15.93 -4.82
CA PRO A 159 13.26 -15.91 -6.14
C PRO A 159 12.46 -16.66 -7.21
N ASP A 160 11.58 -17.57 -6.81
CA ASP A 160 10.72 -18.33 -7.72
C ASP A 160 9.50 -17.54 -8.21
N PHE A 161 9.23 -16.33 -7.72
CA PHE A 161 8.05 -15.56 -8.11
C PHE A 161 8.26 -14.80 -9.43
N PRO A 162 7.26 -14.71 -10.33
CA PRO A 162 7.45 -14.10 -11.65
C PRO A 162 7.81 -12.62 -11.59
N VAL A 163 7.32 -11.92 -10.56
CA VAL A 163 7.60 -10.52 -10.30
C VAL A 163 8.17 -10.43 -8.89
N PRO A 164 9.50 -10.21 -8.74
CA PRO A 164 10.11 -9.98 -7.45
C PRO A 164 9.47 -8.77 -6.77
N LYS A 165 9.28 -8.88 -5.46
CA LYS A 165 8.78 -7.80 -4.61
C LYS A 165 9.60 -7.78 -3.34
N GLU A 166 10.13 -6.62 -3.01
CA GLU A 166 10.83 -6.37 -1.75
C GLU A 166 9.86 -5.73 -0.77
N ALA A 167 9.94 -6.14 0.50
CA ALA A 167 9.16 -5.54 1.56
C ALA A 167 9.62 -4.10 1.82
N LEU A 168 8.67 -3.20 2.07
CA LEU A 168 8.95 -1.82 2.47
C LEU A 168 9.40 -1.74 3.93
N CYS A 169 8.97 -2.68 4.76
CA CYS A 169 9.52 -2.91 6.10
C CYS A 169 9.25 -4.35 6.56
N SER A 170 9.95 -4.77 7.61
CA SER A 170 9.77 -6.06 8.30
C SER A 170 8.64 -6.01 9.34
N ILE A 171 8.15 -7.18 9.74
CA ILE A 171 7.21 -7.32 10.87
C ILE A 171 7.88 -6.85 12.18
N GLU A 172 9.18 -7.07 12.31
CA GLU A 172 10.01 -6.68 13.44
C GLU A 172 10.07 -5.16 13.57
N GLU A 173 10.22 -4.42 12.47
CA GLU A 173 10.15 -2.96 12.47
C GLU A 173 8.76 -2.43 12.86
N LEU A 174 7.68 -3.08 12.41
CA LEU A 174 6.32 -2.75 12.86
C LEU A 174 6.17 -2.96 14.37
N LYS A 175 6.65 -4.11 14.90
CA LYS A 175 6.64 -4.43 16.34
C LYS A 175 7.45 -3.41 17.14
N HIS A 176 8.66 -3.08 16.68
CA HIS A 176 9.52 -2.09 17.32
C HIS A 176 8.83 -0.72 17.38
N THR A 177 8.26 -0.26 16.27
CA THR A 177 7.57 1.03 16.17
C THR A 177 6.37 1.11 17.14
N VAL A 178 5.59 0.03 17.25
CA VAL A 178 4.48 -0.07 18.23
C VAL A 178 4.99 -0.06 19.67
N GLY A 179 6.10 -0.76 19.93
CA GLY A 179 6.74 -0.82 21.25
C GLY A 179 7.26 0.54 21.72
N SER A 180 7.78 1.35 20.80
CA SER A 180 8.30 2.69 21.06
C SER A 180 7.22 3.74 21.36
N HIS A 181 5.94 3.45 21.07
CA HIS A 181 4.82 4.38 21.25
C HIS A 181 3.65 3.80 22.08
N PRO A 182 3.89 3.37 23.33
CA PRO A 182 2.90 2.65 24.13
C PRO A 182 1.65 3.48 24.48
N GLY A 183 1.72 4.82 24.43
CA GLY A 183 0.63 5.74 24.73
C GLY A 183 -0.05 6.37 23.51
N MET A 184 0.34 5.99 22.28
CA MET A 184 -0.24 6.59 21.08
C MET A 184 -1.69 6.15 20.88
N ARG A 185 -2.54 7.08 20.43
CA ARG A 185 -3.91 6.76 20.03
C ARG A 185 -3.89 5.70 18.92
N GLY A 186 -4.70 4.65 19.08
CA GLY A 186 -4.74 3.53 18.12
C GLY A 186 -3.75 2.41 18.40
N VAL A 187 -2.85 2.52 19.38
CA VAL A 187 -1.85 1.48 19.68
C VAL A 187 -2.47 0.11 20.01
N ARG A 188 -3.66 0.07 20.63
CA ARG A 188 -4.38 -1.19 20.88
C ARG A 188 -4.83 -1.86 19.58
N THR A 189 -5.34 -1.06 18.64
CA THR A 189 -5.72 -1.51 17.29
C THR A 189 -4.49 -2.01 16.53
N ALA A 190 -3.37 -1.28 16.61
CA ALA A 190 -2.11 -1.69 15.99
C ALA A 190 -1.59 -3.02 16.55
N ARG A 191 -1.61 -3.22 17.88
CA ARG A 191 -1.24 -4.50 18.50
C ARG A 191 -2.12 -5.65 18.04
N ALA A 192 -3.43 -5.45 17.96
CA ALA A 192 -4.34 -6.46 17.45
C ALA A 192 -4.07 -6.80 15.97
N ALA A 193 -3.74 -5.80 15.15
CA ALA A 193 -3.39 -6.01 13.75
C ALA A 193 -2.04 -6.74 13.59
N LEU A 194 -1.03 -6.43 14.41
CA LEU A 194 0.29 -7.10 14.38
C LEU A 194 0.21 -8.62 14.48
N GLU A 195 -0.70 -9.14 15.30
CA GLU A 195 -0.88 -10.59 15.46
C GLU A 195 -1.43 -11.27 14.19
N LEU A 196 -2.10 -10.48 13.34
CA LEU A 196 -2.80 -10.95 12.15
C LEU A 196 -2.04 -10.68 10.86
N ILE A 197 -1.01 -9.83 10.87
CA ILE A 197 -0.20 -9.52 9.69
C ILE A 197 0.57 -10.76 9.22
N ARG A 198 0.65 -10.95 7.90
CA ARG A 198 1.37 -12.03 7.24
C ARG A 198 2.15 -11.50 6.04
N VAL A 199 3.29 -12.12 5.77
CA VAL A 199 4.04 -11.91 4.53
C VAL A 199 3.35 -12.69 3.41
N GLY A 200 3.19 -12.05 2.25
CA GLY A 200 2.75 -12.71 1.01
C GLY A 200 1.31 -12.45 0.58
N ALA A 201 0.59 -11.47 1.16
CA ALA A 201 -0.64 -10.98 0.54
C ALA A 201 -0.29 -9.77 -0.34
N ASP A 202 -0.50 -9.89 -1.64
CA ASP A 202 -0.12 -8.88 -2.63
C ASP A 202 -1.14 -7.77 -2.79
N SER A 203 -2.38 -8.05 -2.44
CA SER A 203 -3.48 -7.13 -2.61
C SER A 203 -4.43 -7.13 -1.40
N ALA A 204 -5.13 -6.00 -1.25
CA ALA A 204 -6.10 -5.86 -0.17
C ALA A 204 -7.21 -6.93 -0.17
N PRO A 205 -7.76 -7.37 -1.33
CA PRO A 205 -8.67 -8.51 -1.39
C PRO A 205 -8.10 -9.82 -0.85
N GLU A 206 -6.82 -10.11 -1.08
CA GLU A 206 -6.17 -11.34 -0.60
C GLU A 206 -6.02 -11.36 0.92
N SER A 207 -5.59 -10.25 1.52
CA SER A 207 -5.57 -10.09 2.98
C SER A 207 -6.98 -10.29 3.57
N ARG A 208 -8.00 -9.68 2.96
CA ARG A 208 -9.40 -9.82 3.41
C ARG A 208 -9.92 -11.24 3.25
N MET A 209 -9.59 -11.90 2.15
CA MET A 209 -9.90 -13.31 1.93
C MET A 209 -9.31 -14.17 3.06
N ARG A 210 -8.01 -14.03 3.35
CA ARG A 210 -7.35 -14.78 4.44
C ARG A 210 -8.05 -14.53 5.77
N LEU A 211 -8.30 -13.28 6.12
CA LEU A 211 -8.98 -12.92 7.37
C LEU A 211 -10.40 -13.50 7.46
N ALA A 212 -11.18 -13.45 6.38
CA ALA A 212 -12.51 -14.03 6.32
C ALA A 212 -12.50 -15.55 6.58
N LEU A 213 -11.50 -16.26 6.03
CA LEU A 213 -11.33 -17.71 6.23
C LEU A 213 -10.96 -18.04 7.68
N VAL A 214 -9.95 -17.34 8.22
CA VAL A 214 -9.49 -17.56 9.61
C VAL A 214 -10.59 -17.21 10.62
N ASN A 215 -11.29 -16.09 10.44
CA ASN A 215 -12.40 -15.68 11.30
C ASN A 215 -13.57 -16.68 11.26
N ALA A 216 -13.70 -17.45 10.19
CA ALA A 216 -14.69 -18.52 10.05
C ALA A 216 -14.21 -19.89 10.56
N ASN A 217 -13.09 -19.94 11.29
CA ASN A 217 -12.44 -21.13 11.84
C ASN A 217 -12.04 -22.17 10.77
N LEU A 218 -11.78 -21.73 9.53
CA LEU A 218 -11.07 -22.56 8.58
C LEU A 218 -9.57 -22.52 8.93
N PRO A 219 -8.78 -23.54 8.52
CA PRO A 219 -7.34 -23.44 8.65
C PRO A 219 -6.83 -22.18 7.94
N GLU A 220 -5.75 -21.58 8.45
CA GLU A 220 -5.12 -20.43 7.79
C GLU A 220 -4.41 -20.94 6.52
N PRO A 221 -4.71 -20.39 5.33
CA PRO A 221 -4.05 -20.81 4.11
C PRO A 221 -2.61 -20.27 4.05
N VAL A 222 -1.72 -20.99 3.37
CA VAL A 222 -0.36 -20.53 3.07
C VAL A 222 -0.43 -19.54 1.92
N LEU A 223 0.12 -18.34 2.11
CA LEU A 223 0.16 -17.30 1.09
C LEU A 223 1.33 -17.48 0.13
N ASN A 224 1.15 -17.05 -1.13
CA ASN A 224 2.19 -16.98 -2.16
C ASN A 224 3.03 -18.26 -2.33
N HIS A 225 2.43 -19.43 -2.10
CA HIS A 225 3.10 -20.71 -2.22
C HIS A 225 3.20 -21.14 -3.69
N ALA A 226 4.42 -21.20 -4.22
CA ALA A 226 4.68 -21.69 -5.57
C ALA A 226 4.36 -23.19 -5.70
N ILE A 227 3.36 -23.52 -6.52
CA ILE A 227 3.06 -24.91 -6.87
C ILE A 227 4.05 -25.35 -7.95
N ARG A 228 4.71 -26.50 -7.69
CA ARG A 228 5.75 -27.05 -8.54
C ARG A 228 5.26 -28.27 -9.32
N ASN A 229 5.80 -28.45 -10.52
CA ASN A 229 5.60 -29.67 -11.30
C ASN A 229 6.48 -30.84 -10.79
N GLN A 230 6.34 -32.00 -11.41
CA GLN A 230 7.11 -33.22 -11.09
C GLN A 230 8.64 -33.07 -11.25
N PHE A 231 9.12 -32.03 -11.94
CA PHE A 231 10.54 -31.73 -12.12
C PHE A 231 11.05 -30.67 -11.13
N GLY A 232 10.21 -30.20 -10.20
CA GLY A 232 10.57 -29.18 -9.20
C GLY A 232 10.48 -27.74 -9.70
N HIS A 233 10.07 -27.49 -10.94
CA HIS A 233 9.89 -26.14 -11.47
C HIS A 233 8.57 -25.54 -10.96
N ALA A 234 8.63 -24.30 -10.46
CA ALA A 234 7.44 -23.52 -10.13
C ALA A 234 6.65 -23.21 -11.41
N VAL A 235 5.35 -23.49 -11.38
CA VAL A 235 4.47 -23.36 -12.55
C VAL A 235 3.21 -22.56 -12.28
N LEU A 236 2.82 -22.41 -11.00
CA LEU A 236 1.67 -21.62 -10.58
C LEU A 236 1.96 -20.94 -9.24
N TRP A 237 1.42 -19.73 -9.08
CA TRP A 237 1.54 -18.90 -7.87
C TRP A 237 0.14 -18.44 -7.48
N PRO A 238 -0.65 -19.28 -6.80
CA PRO A 238 -1.93 -18.85 -6.26
C PRO A 238 -1.72 -17.88 -5.10
N ASP A 239 -2.66 -16.94 -4.94
CA ASP A 239 -2.63 -15.97 -3.85
C ASP A 239 -2.61 -16.65 -2.47
N ALA A 240 -3.32 -17.77 -2.35
CA ALA A 240 -3.32 -18.58 -1.13
C ALA A 240 -3.56 -20.08 -1.43
N ALA A 241 -3.09 -20.96 -0.57
CA ALA A 241 -3.16 -22.40 -0.79
C ALA A 241 -3.32 -23.21 0.51
N TYR A 242 -4.04 -24.33 0.40
CA TYR A 242 -4.10 -25.40 1.40
C TYR A 242 -3.34 -26.61 0.89
N LEU A 243 -2.07 -26.72 1.28
CA LEU A 243 -1.13 -27.68 0.71
C LEU A 243 -1.58 -29.14 0.90
N GLU A 244 -1.99 -29.49 2.13
CA GLU A 244 -2.46 -30.84 2.47
C GLU A 244 -3.66 -31.29 1.64
N HIS A 245 -4.53 -30.34 1.28
CA HIS A 245 -5.79 -30.59 0.58
C HIS A 245 -5.65 -30.38 -0.94
N ARG A 246 -4.49 -29.90 -1.41
CA ARG A 246 -4.25 -29.45 -2.78
C ARG A 246 -5.36 -28.52 -3.29
N VAL A 247 -5.72 -27.52 -2.47
CA VAL A 247 -6.67 -26.48 -2.86
C VAL A 247 -5.92 -25.17 -3.03
N SER A 248 -6.03 -24.54 -4.20
CA SER A 248 -5.49 -23.21 -4.49
C SER A 248 -6.61 -22.19 -4.55
N LEU A 249 -6.36 -20.99 -4.02
CA LEU A 249 -7.29 -19.88 -4.02
C LEU A 249 -6.76 -18.80 -4.96
N GLN A 250 -7.64 -18.24 -5.78
CA GLN A 250 -7.30 -17.12 -6.64
C GLN A 250 -8.38 -16.05 -6.57
N TYR A 251 -7.99 -14.84 -6.22
CA TYR A 251 -8.82 -13.66 -6.37
C TYR A 251 -8.86 -13.23 -7.83
N ASP A 252 -10.08 -13.03 -8.35
CA ASP A 252 -10.37 -12.52 -9.67
C ASP A 252 -10.95 -11.09 -9.53
N GLY A 253 -10.03 -10.13 -9.60
CA GLY A 253 -10.32 -8.72 -9.45
C GLY A 253 -10.88 -8.09 -10.71
N HIS A 254 -12.07 -8.50 -11.18
CA HIS A 254 -12.84 -7.88 -12.30
C HIS A 254 -11.95 -7.12 -13.29
N HIS A 255 -11.15 -7.86 -14.06
CA HIS A 255 -10.34 -7.26 -15.11
C HIS A 255 -11.16 -7.18 -16.39
N HIS A 256 -11.15 -6.01 -17.04
CA HIS A 256 -11.57 -5.83 -18.43
C HIS A 256 -10.64 -6.63 -19.36
N GLY A 257 -10.69 -7.96 -19.28
CA GLY A 257 -9.77 -8.87 -19.95
C GLY A 257 -10.25 -9.20 -21.36
N GLY A 258 -9.43 -8.85 -22.36
CA GLY A 258 -9.59 -9.34 -23.72
C GLY A 258 -9.25 -10.84 -23.85
N ALA A 259 -9.20 -11.34 -25.08
CA ALA A 259 -9.00 -12.76 -25.39
C ALA A 259 -7.73 -13.37 -24.75
N GLU A 260 -6.64 -12.60 -24.59
CA GLU A 260 -5.38 -13.10 -24.00
C GLU A 260 -5.50 -13.47 -22.52
N GLN A 261 -6.27 -12.72 -21.74
CA GLN A 261 -6.48 -13.05 -20.32
C GLN A 261 -7.26 -14.34 -20.18
N HIS A 262 -8.28 -14.54 -21.02
CA HIS A 262 -9.08 -15.76 -21.03
C HIS A 262 -8.23 -17.00 -21.35
N LEU A 263 -7.29 -16.90 -22.30
CA LEU A 263 -6.38 -17.99 -22.63
C LEU A 263 -5.43 -18.33 -21.47
N ARG A 264 -4.86 -17.32 -20.79
CA ARG A 264 -4.01 -17.52 -19.61
C ARG A 264 -4.76 -18.19 -18.47
N ASP A 265 -6.01 -17.80 -18.28
CA ASP A 265 -6.91 -18.36 -17.28
C ASP A 265 -7.21 -19.85 -17.54
N ILE A 266 -7.44 -20.23 -18.80
CA ILE A 266 -7.63 -21.64 -19.21
C ILE A 266 -6.34 -22.43 -18.96
N GLU A 267 -5.20 -21.94 -19.47
CA GLU A 267 -3.91 -22.63 -19.33
C GLU A 267 -3.55 -22.84 -17.85
N ARG A 268 -3.83 -21.85 -17.01
CA ARG A 268 -3.66 -21.92 -15.57
C ARG A 268 -4.53 -23.01 -14.95
N GLN A 269 -5.81 -23.07 -15.31
CA GLN A 269 -6.74 -24.07 -14.78
C GLN A 269 -6.31 -25.48 -15.20
N GLU A 270 -5.91 -25.69 -16.45
CA GLU A 270 -5.39 -26.96 -16.95
C GLU A 270 -4.14 -27.41 -16.19
N LYS A 271 -3.19 -26.49 -15.93
CA LYS A 271 -1.99 -26.77 -15.12
C LYS A 271 -2.36 -27.17 -13.68
N SER A 272 -3.28 -26.44 -13.05
CA SER A 272 -3.76 -26.77 -11.70
C SER A 272 -4.32 -28.19 -11.65
N LEU A 273 -5.20 -28.53 -12.60
CA LEU A 273 -5.82 -29.85 -12.70
C LEU A 273 -4.80 -30.95 -12.97
N ALA A 274 -3.85 -30.74 -13.89
CA ALA A 274 -2.80 -31.71 -14.21
C ALA A 274 -1.92 -32.06 -12.99
N LEU A 275 -1.76 -31.13 -12.05
CA LEU A 275 -1.01 -31.32 -10.80
C LEU A 275 -1.88 -31.83 -9.65
N GLY A 276 -3.16 -32.10 -9.90
CA GLY A 276 -4.13 -32.58 -8.92
C GLY A 276 -4.61 -31.51 -7.95
N TRP A 277 -4.43 -30.23 -8.27
CA TRP A 277 -4.93 -29.10 -7.48
C TRP A 277 -6.35 -28.73 -7.87
N LEU A 278 -7.18 -28.42 -6.87
CA LEU A 278 -8.49 -27.82 -7.05
C LEU A 278 -8.36 -26.29 -6.91
N GLU A 279 -8.50 -25.58 -8.01
CA GLU A 279 -8.52 -24.11 -8.01
C GLU A 279 -9.90 -23.59 -7.62
N VAL A 280 -9.94 -22.66 -6.65
CA VAL A 280 -11.13 -21.94 -6.22
C VAL A 280 -10.95 -20.47 -6.57
N ARG A 281 -11.65 -20.03 -7.61
CA ARG A 281 -11.70 -18.61 -7.99
C ARG A 281 -12.63 -17.83 -7.08
N ILE A 282 -12.25 -16.63 -6.70
CA ILE A 282 -12.94 -15.81 -5.71
C ILE A 282 -13.11 -14.44 -6.32
N SER A 283 -14.36 -14.09 -6.60
CA SER A 283 -14.70 -12.77 -7.14
C SER A 283 -14.76 -11.73 -6.03
N LYS A 284 -14.82 -10.46 -6.42
CA LYS A 284 -15.14 -9.37 -5.49
C LYS A 284 -16.43 -9.63 -4.69
N HIS A 285 -17.49 -10.10 -5.35
CA HIS A 285 -18.77 -10.39 -4.69
C HIS A 285 -18.68 -11.52 -3.67
N ASP A 286 -17.76 -12.48 -3.85
CA ASP A 286 -17.55 -13.56 -2.88
C ASP A 286 -16.98 -13.04 -1.55
N LEU A 287 -16.33 -11.86 -1.54
CA LEU A 287 -15.74 -11.22 -0.36
C LEU A 287 -16.67 -10.20 0.31
N GLU A 288 -17.82 -9.87 -0.28
CA GLU A 288 -18.73 -8.84 0.20
C GLU A 288 -19.72 -9.38 1.25
N GLY A 289 -20.19 -8.49 2.13
CA GLY A 289 -21.24 -8.77 3.12
C GLY A 289 -20.74 -9.34 4.46
N GLU A 290 -21.65 -9.45 5.42
CA GLU A 290 -21.35 -9.97 6.78
C GLU A 290 -21.02 -11.47 6.80
N ARG A 291 -21.50 -12.21 5.80
CA ARG A 291 -21.23 -13.64 5.61
C ARG A 291 -20.68 -13.87 4.21
N PRO A 292 -19.39 -13.57 3.98
CA PRO A 292 -18.77 -13.68 2.67
C PRO A 292 -18.93 -15.09 2.08
N ALA A 293 -19.40 -15.17 0.83
CA ALA A 293 -19.62 -16.45 0.15
C ALA A 293 -18.32 -17.26 -0.04
N VAL A 294 -17.16 -16.58 -0.05
CA VAL A 294 -15.83 -17.21 -0.07
C VAL A 294 -15.68 -18.29 1.01
N VAL A 295 -16.21 -18.05 2.22
CA VAL A 295 -16.09 -18.99 3.34
C VAL A 295 -16.74 -20.32 2.99
N HIS A 296 -17.96 -20.27 2.46
CA HIS A 296 -18.70 -21.47 2.07
C HIS A 296 -18.05 -22.18 0.88
N LYS A 297 -17.58 -21.41 -0.09
CA LYS A 297 -16.91 -21.92 -1.30
C LYS A 297 -15.63 -22.69 -0.96
N VAL A 298 -14.76 -22.08 -0.15
CA VAL A 298 -13.51 -22.69 0.30
C VAL A 298 -13.79 -23.89 1.22
N ARG A 299 -14.76 -23.77 2.13
CA ARG A 299 -15.15 -24.89 3.00
C ARG A 299 -15.56 -26.12 2.20
N ARG A 300 -16.40 -25.96 1.16
CA ARG A 300 -16.81 -27.07 0.29
C ARG A 300 -15.62 -27.67 -0.46
N ALA A 301 -14.73 -26.84 -0.99
CA ALA A 301 -13.52 -27.31 -1.66
C ALA A 301 -12.64 -28.14 -0.71
N LEU A 302 -12.41 -27.66 0.51
CA LEU A 302 -11.67 -28.38 1.54
C LEU A 302 -12.33 -29.71 1.92
N GLN A 303 -13.64 -29.72 2.16
CA GLN A 303 -14.40 -30.94 2.48
C GLN A 303 -14.33 -31.98 1.36
N SER A 304 -14.41 -31.54 0.09
CA SER A 304 -14.25 -32.43 -1.07
C SER A 304 -12.86 -33.06 -1.16
N ARG A 305 -11.88 -32.49 -0.46
CA ARG A 305 -10.49 -32.94 -0.38
C ARG A 305 -10.12 -33.53 0.99
N GLY A 306 -11.13 -33.93 1.76
CA GLY A 306 -10.95 -34.70 3.00
C GLY A 306 -10.83 -33.88 4.28
N TRP A 307 -10.95 -32.55 4.21
CA TRP A 307 -11.00 -31.72 5.42
C TRP A 307 -12.27 -32.00 6.22
N ARG A 308 -12.13 -32.15 7.54
CA ARG A 308 -13.26 -32.24 8.47
C ARG A 308 -13.14 -31.10 9.47
N ALA A 309 -14.26 -30.42 9.72
CA ALA A 309 -14.32 -29.44 10.79
C ALA A 309 -14.00 -30.14 12.12
N ARG A 310 -13.17 -29.49 12.94
CA ARG A 310 -12.93 -29.93 14.32
C ARG A 310 -14.13 -29.58 15.19
#